data_AF-X1G9G0-F1
#
_entry.id   AF-X1G9G0-F1
#
_cell.length_a   1.000
_cell.length_b   1.000
_cell.length_c   1.000
_cell.angle_alpha   90.00
_cell.angle_beta   90.00
_cell.angle_gamma   90.00
#
_symmetry.space_group_name_H-M   'P 1'
#
loop_
_entity.id
_entity.type
_entity.pdbx_description
1 polymer ?
#
loop_
_entity_poly.entity_id
_entity_poly.type
_entity_poly.pdbx_seq_one_letter_code
_entity_poly.pdbx_strand_id
1 'polypeptide(L)'
;LKSFLSRKSNAILTEDEFAELGASGDAGNVLALVGDAVLDLAIVQTLWDSSIATVGKLTEERTKIVSNEHLAKVSDEWHLFDYRLSRLKEPTKKESKIETIVHEKATLVEAIYGVIYLEFGFEEIVRLVPMIKYL
;
A
#
# COMPACT_ATOMS: atom_id res chain seq x y z
N LEU A 1 -0.13 1.69 -21.85
CA LEU A 1 -0.31 3.06 -21.30
C LEU A 1 -1.55 3.80 -21.83
N LYS A 2 -1.73 4.06 -23.14
CA LYS A 2 -2.96 4.72 -23.65
C LYS A 2 -4.24 3.86 -23.52
N SER A 3 -4.14 2.53 -23.50
CA SER A 3 -5.28 1.63 -23.24
C SER A 3 -5.71 1.62 -21.76
N PHE A 4 -4.76 1.82 -20.84
CA PHE A 4 -4.97 1.83 -19.38
C PHE A 4 -5.85 3.01 -18.92
N LEU A 5 -5.78 4.15 -19.61
CA LEU A 5 -6.52 5.37 -19.24
C LEU A 5 -7.96 5.44 -19.80
N SER A 6 -8.43 4.43 -20.54
CA SER A 6 -9.72 4.46 -21.23
C SER A 6 -10.87 3.76 -20.50
N ARG A 7 -10.63 3.08 -19.37
CA ARG A 7 -11.68 2.33 -18.65
C ARG A 7 -12.28 3.18 -17.52
N LYS A 8 -13.62 3.30 -17.53
CA LYS A 8 -14.43 3.79 -16.42
C LYS A 8 -14.16 2.97 -15.16
N SER A 9 -14.01 3.68 -14.04
CA SER A 9 -14.18 3.28 -12.62
C SER A 9 -14.64 1.83 -12.41
N ASN A 10 -13.79 1.04 -11.74
CA ASN A 10 -14.05 -0.30 -11.17
C ASN A 10 -13.82 -1.52 -12.08
N ALA A 11 -12.96 -1.44 -13.10
CA ALA A 11 -12.56 -2.64 -13.82
C ALA A 11 -11.42 -3.36 -13.07
N ILE A 12 -11.71 -4.56 -12.56
CA ILE A 12 -10.71 -5.54 -12.12
C ILE A 12 -9.71 -5.74 -13.26
N LEU A 13 -8.42 -5.73 -12.95
CA LEU A 13 -7.36 -5.97 -13.94
C LEU A 13 -7.52 -7.37 -14.52
N THR A 14 -7.35 -7.50 -15.83
CA THR A 14 -7.34 -8.82 -16.48
C THR A 14 -6.05 -9.57 -16.14
N GLU A 15 -6.06 -10.90 -16.27
CA GLU A 15 -4.87 -11.73 -16.07
C GLU A 15 -3.68 -11.27 -16.94
N ASP A 16 -3.94 -10.86 -18.18
CA ASP A 16 -2.92 -10.34 -19.11
C ASP A 16 -2.36 -8.99 -18.63
N GLU A 17 -3.20 -8.10 -18.08
CA GLU A 17 -2.77 -6.83 -17.51
C GLU A 17 -1.94 -7.06 -16.23
N PHE A 18 -2.33 -8.03 -15.39
CA PHE A 18 -1.52 -8.46 -14.25
C PHE A 18 -0.18 -9.07 -14.66
N ALA A 19 -0.16 -9.85 -15.75
CA ALA A 19 1.06 -10.45 -16.28
C ALA A 19 2.00 -9.39 -16.88
N GLU A 20 1.46 -8.40 -17.62
CA GLU A 20 2.23 -7.28 -18.16
C GLU A 20 2.82 -6.42 -17.05
N LEU A 21 2.02 -6.11 -16.02
CA LEU A 21 2.47 -5.49 -14.80
C LEU A 21 3.60 -6.32 -14.17
N GLY A 22 3.35 -7.57 -13.78
CA GLY A 22 4.32 -8.44 -13.10
C GLY A 22 5.62 -8.68 -13.89
N ALA A 23 5.61 -8.54 -15.21
CA ALA A 23 6.81 -8.64 -16.05
C ALA A 23 7.69 -7.39 -16.00
N SER A 24 7.12 -6.21 -15.71
CA SER A 24 7.86 -4.99 -15.43
C SER A 24 8.20 -4.92 -13.94
N GLY A 25 9.48 -4.77 -13.57
CA GLY A 25 9.84 -4.59 -12.15
C GLY A 25 9.13 -3.41 -11.47
N ASP A 26 8.51 -2.53 -12.25
CA ASP A 26 7.79 -1.33 -11.81
C ASP A 26 6.34 -1.59 -11.37
N ALA A 27 5.76 -2.76 -11.63
CA ALA A 27 4.37 -3.01 -11.24
C ALA A 27 4.13 -3.02 -9.73
N GLY A 28 5.08 -3.54 -8.96
CA GLY A 28 5.00 -3.45 -7.50
C GLY A 28 4.92 -1.99 -7.04
N ASN A 29 5.68 -1.11 -7.69
CA ASN A 29 5.67 0.32 -7.38
C ASN A 29 4.36 1.00 -7.81
N VAL A 30 3.79 0.62 -8.95
CA VAL A 30 2.48 1.13 -9.40
C VAL A 30 1.36 0.68 -8.44
N LEU A 31 1.36 -0.60 -8.05
CA LEU A 31 0.41 -1.13 -7.07
C LEU A 31 0.58 -0.46 -5.71
N ALA A 32 1.81 -0.23 -5.27
CA ALA A 32 2.08 0.51 -4.04
C ALA A 32 1.54 1.94 -4.10
N LEU A 33 1.77 2.65 -5.22
CA LEU A 33 1.23 4.00 -5.40
C LEU A 33 -0.30 4.04 -5.34
N VAL A 34 -0.97 3.05 -5.94
CA VAL A 34 -2.43 2.90 -5.83
C VAL A 34 -2.82 2.64 -4.38
N GLY A 35 -2.13 1.71 -3.72
CA GLY A 35 -2.31 1.33 -2.32
C GLY A 35 -2.19 2.48 -1.33
N ASP A 36 -1.13 3.28 -1.45
CA ASP A 36 -0.88 4.48 -0.64
C ASP A 36 -2.07 5.44 -0.74
N ALA A 37 -2.48 5.78 -1.97
CA ALA A 37 -3.59 6.70 -2.19
C ALA A 37 -4.93 6.19 -1.60
N VAL A 38 -5.22 4.89 -1.72
CA VAL A 38 -6.47 4.33 -1.18
C VAL A 38 -6.43 4.14 0.32
N LEU A 39 -5.28 3.83 0.90
CA LEU A 39 -5.07 3.77 2.35
C LEU A 39 -5.29 5.13 2.98
N ASP A 40 -4.69 6.18 2.42
CA ASP A 40 -4.85 7.55 2.90
C ASP A 40 -6.34 7.95 2.97
N LEU A 41 -7.09 7.67 1.89
CA LEU A 41 -8.52 7.96 1.84
C LEU A 41 -9.32 7.10 2.83
N ALA A 42 -9.06 5.80 2.90
CA ALA A 42 -9.79 4.88 3.79
C ALA A 42 -9.56 5.19 5.27
N ILE A 43 -8.34 5.58 5.64
CA ILE A 43 -7.98 5.99 7.00
C ILE A 43 -8.69 7.30 7.34
N VAL A 44 -8.66 8.29 6.45
CA VAL A 44 -9.40 9.54 6.63
C VAL A 44 -10.89 9.25 6.81
N GLN A 45 -11.49 8.40 5.98
CA GLN A 45 -12.90 8.03 6.09
C GLN A 45 -13.24 7.30 7.40
N THR A 46 -12.33 6.43 7.87
CA THR A 46 -12.52 5.66 9.12
C THR A 46 -12.36 6.52 10.37
N LEU A 47 -11.45 7.49 10.33
CA LEU A 47 -11.15 8.38 11.47
C LEU A 47 -12.04 9.61 11.51
N TRP A 48 -12.60 10.02 10.37
CA TRP A 48 -13.50 11.16 10.27
C TRP A 48 -14.74 10.92 11.11
N ASP A 49 -15.09 11.90 11.94
CA ASP A 49 -16.40 12.02 12.56
C ASP A 49 -17.01 13.38 12.21
N SER A 50 -18.33 13.51 12.36
CA SER A 50 -19.04 14.77 12.06
C SER A 50 -18.79 15.87 13.09
N SER A 51 -18.03 15.59 14.16
CA SER A 51 -17.61 16.64 15.08
C SER A 51 -16.52 17.44 14.40
N ILE A 52 -16.50 18.76 14.61
CA ILE A 52 -15.53 19.68 14.00
C ILE A 52 -14.17 19.51 14.73
N ALA A 53 -13.71 18.27 14.89
CA ALA A 53 -12.39 17.95 15.39
C ALA A 53 -11.38 18.32 14.29
N THR A 54 -10.45 19.18 14.67
CA THR A 54 -9.58 19.95 13.78
C THR A 54 -8.86 19.06 12.76
N VAL A 55 -8.91 19.47 11.49
CA VAL A 55 -8.20 18.84 10.35
C VAL A 55 -6.75 18.46 10.71
N GLY A 56 -6.10 19.24 11.57
CA GLY A 56 -4.77 18.93 12.10
C GLY A 56 -4.68 17.60 12.85
N LYS A 57 -5.61 17.30 13.76
CA LYS A 57 -5.63 16.03 14.50
C LYS A 57 -5.86 14.85 13.56
N LEU A 58 -6.78 14.99 12.60
CA LEU A 58 -7.04 13.96 11.59
C LEU A 58 -5.80 13.72 10.70
N THR A 59 -5.11 14.80 10.33
CA THR A 59 -3.85 14.71 9.55
C THR A 59 -2.75 14.03 10.35
N GLU A 60 -2.62 14.35 11.64
CA GLU A 60 -1.63 13.74 12.53
C GLU A 60 -1.87 12.24 12.69
N GLU A 61 -3.10 11.83 13.00
CA GLU A 61 -3.47 10.42 13.15
C GLU A 61 -3.32 9.63 11.85
N ARG A 62 -3.73 10.21 10.71
CA ARG A 62 -3.50 9.61 9.39
C ARG A 62 -1.99 9.37 9.16
N THR A 63 -1.18 10.41 9.35
CA THR A 63 0.27 10.37 9.12
C THR A 63 0.96 9.32 9.97
N LYS A 64 0.52 9.12 11.22
CA LYS A 64 1.04 8.04 12.08
C LYS A 64 0.81 6.66 11.46
N ILE A 65 -0.41 6.39 10.99
CA ILE A 65 -0.81 5.09 10.46
C ILE A 65 -0.15 4.80 9.10
N VAL A 66 -0.04 5.80 8.20
CA VAL A 66 0.56 5.61 6.87
C VAL A 66 2.08 5.84 6.85
N SER A 67 2.71 6.13 7.98
CA SER A 67 4.16 6.33 8.01
C SER A 67 4.92 5.07 7.59
N ASN A 68 6.03 5.24 6.89
CA ASN A 68 6.88 4.13 6.48
C ASN A 68 7.34 3.29 7.68
N GLU A 69 7.62 3.92 8.81
CA GLU A 69 8.01 3.23 10.04
C GLU A 69 6.89 2.34 10.59
N HIS A 70 5.64 2.79 10.50
CA HIS A 70 4.48 2.03 10.94
C HIS A 70 4.17 0.88 9.98
N LEU A 71 4.09 1.16 8.68
CA LEU A 71 3.84 0.15 7.66
C LEU A 71 4.97 -0.88 7.58
N ALA A 72 6.22 -0.51 7.88
CA ALA A 72 7.31 -1.47 7.99
C ALA A 72 7.12 -2.46 9.15
N LYS A 73 6.56 -2.02 10.29
CA LYS A 73 6.20 -2.93 11.38
C LYS A 73 5.08 -3.86 10.98
N VAL A 74 4.04 -3.35 10.32
CA VAL A 74 2.96 -4.18 9.76
C VAL A 74 3.54 -5.24 8.81
N SER A 75 4.45 -4.84 7.92
CA SER A 75 5.13 -5.76 7.02
C SER A 75 5.91 -6.86 7.77
N ASP A 76 6.52 -6.52 8.90
CA ASP A 76 7.26 -7.48 9.73
C ASP A 76 6.33 -8.45 10.45
N GLU A 77 5.23 -7.96 11.03
CA GLU A 77 4.19 -8.77 11.67
C GLU A 77 3.51 -9.74 10.68
N TRP A 78 3.36 -9.33 9.42
CA TRP A 78 2.80 -10.17 8.36
C TRP A 78 3.85 -11.00 7.61
N HIS A 79 5.13 -10.89 8.00
CA HIS A 79 6.25 -11.58 7.36
C HIS A 79 6.37 -11.33 5.84
N LEU A 80 5.87 -10.20 5.33
CA LEU A 80 5.81 -9.94 3.88
C LEU A 80 7.21 -9.85 3.25
N PHE A 81 8.16 -9.30 4.00
CA PHE A 81 9.51 -9.08 3.51
C PHE A 81 10.22 -10.40 3.18
N ASP A 82 9.81 -11.51 3.78
CA ASP A 82 10.37 -12.85 3.53
C ASP A 82 9.91 -13.43 2.18
N TYR A 83 8.77 -12.98 1.66
CA TYR A 83 8.19 -13.44 0.39
C TYR A 83 8.50 -12.52 -0.79
N ARG A 84 9.34 -11.49 -0.59
CA ARG A 84 9.73 -10.59 -1.68
C ARG A 84 10.45 -11.36 -2.78
N LEU A 85 10.09 -11.12 -4.04
CA LEU A 85 10.75 -11.74 -5.18
C LEU A 85 12.25 -11.38 -5.18
N SER A 86 13.09 -12.40 -4.95
CA SER A 86 14.55 -12.33 -4.78
C SER A 86 15.34 -11.87 -6.03
N ARG A 87 14.67 -11.34 -7.07
CA ARG A 87 15.31 -10.66 -8.20
C ARG A 87 15.85 -9.28 -7.84
N LEU A 88 15.31 -8.66 -6.79
CA LEU A 88 16.04 -7.65 -6.04
C LEU A 88 17.09 -8.43 -5.26
N LYS A 89 18.35 -8.35 -5.70
CA LYS A 89 19.52 -8.99 -5.06
C LYS A 89 19.27 -9.01 -3.56
N GLU A 90 19.47 -10.16 -2.90
CA GLU A 90 19.61 -10.16 -1.44
C GLU A 90 20.42 -8.91 -1.09
N PRO A 91 19.89 -7.99 -0.26
CA PRO A 91 20.71 -6.92 0.24
C PRO A 91 21.79 -7.66 1.00
N THR A 92 22.93 -7.89 0.33
CA THR A 92 24.12 -8.44 0.94
C THR A 92 24.28 -7.56 2.15
N LYS A 93 24.15 -8.18 3.34
CA LYS A 93 23.91 -7.60 4.68
C LYS A 93 24.83 -6.43 5.09
N LYS A 94 25.66 -5.91 4.20
CA LYS A 94 26.71 -4.93 4.43
C LYS A 94 26.41 -3.49 3.97
N GLU A 95 25.45 -3.19 3.09
CA GLU A 95 25.38 -1.82 2.52
C GLU A 95 23.99 -1.16 2.35
N SER A 96 22.87 -1.89 2.53
CA SER A 96 21.55 -1.24 2.43
C SER A 96 21.29 -0.37 3.66
N LYS A 97 21.02 0.93 3.43
CA LYS A 97 20.61 1.85 4.50
C LYS A 97 19.32 1.34 5.15
N ILE A 98 19.22 1.47 6.47
CA ILE A 98 18.03 1.06 7.24
C ILE A 98 16.76 1.70 6.65
N GLU A 99 16.84 2.98 6.27
CA GLU A 99 15.76 3.73 5.62
C GLU A 99 15.26 3.06 4.34
N THR A 100 16.15 2.48 3.52
CA THR A 100 15.77 1.77 2.29
C THR A 100 14.97 0.52 2.62
N ILE A 101 15.39 -0.26 3.62
CA ILE A 101 14.68 -1.47 4.05
C ILE A 101 13.30 -1.12 4.63
N VAL A 102 13.23 -0.06 5.44
CA VAL A 102 11.96 0.43 5.99
C VAL A 102 11.01 0.85 4.87
N HIS A 103 11.49 1.62 3.90
CA HIS A 103 10.71 2.00 2.73
C HIS A 103 10.24 0.79 1.93
N GLU A 104 11.12 -0.15 1.59
CA GLU A 104 10.75 -1.36 0.85
C GLU A 104 9.64 -2.17 1.55
N LYS A 105 9.72 -2.29 2.88
CA LYS A 105 8.69 -2.97 3.68
C LYS A 105 7.35 -2.23 3.64
N ALA A 106 7.35 -0.90 3.78
CA ALA A 106 6.15 -0.09 3.65
C ALA A 106 5.51 -0.26 2.25
N THR A 107 6.32 -0.19 1.21
CA THR A 107 5.91 -0.39 -0.19
C THR A 107 5.26 -1.76 -0.42
N LEU A 108 5.70 -2.83 0.26
CA LEU A 108 5.05 -4.14 0.16
C LEU A 108 3.63 -4.13 0.73
N VAL A 109 3.41 -3.47 1.87
CA VAL A 109 2.08 -3.34 2.48
C VAL A 109 1.18 -2.54 1.55
N GLU A 110 1.64 -1.38 1.08
CA GLU A 110 0.93 -0.55 0.12
C GLU A 110 0.56 -1.36 -1.14
N ALA A 111 1.49 -2.11 -1.72
CA ALA A 111 1.24 -2.90 -2.92
C ALA A 111 0.12 -3.94 -2.70
N ILE A 112 0.08 -4.60 -1.54
CA ILE A 112 -1.01 -5.53 -1.19
C ILE A 112 -2.34 -4.79 -1.11
N TYR A 113 -2.40 -3.64 -0.46
CA TYR A 113 -3.60 -2.82 -0.40
C TYR A 113 -4.04 -2.31 -1.78
N GLY A 114 -3.09 -2.02 -2.67
CA GLY A 114 -3.35 -1.71 -4.07
C GLY A 114 -4.02 -2.88 -4.80
N VAL A 115 -3.51 -4.10 -4.64
CA VAL A 115 -4.12 -5.32 -5.20
C VAL A 115 -5.54 -5.53 -4.65
N ILE A 116 -5.72 -5.46 -3.32
CA ILE A 116 -7.03 -5.65 -2.69
C ILE A 116 -8.03 -4.63 -3.22
N TYR A 117 -7.63 -3.37 -3.39
CA TYR A 117 -8.50 -2.33 -3.92
C TYR A 117 -8.95 -2.62 -5.35
N LEU A 118 -8.02 -3.05 -6.21
CA LEU A 118 -8.31 -3.36 -7.61
C LEU A 118 -9.21 -4.59 -7.76
N GLU A 119 -9.07 -5.58 -6.88
CA GLU A 119 -9.86 -6.82 -6.90
C GLU A 119 -11.23 -6.67 -6.22
N PHE A 120 -11.28 -6.00 -5.06
CA PHE A 120 -12.42 -6.05 -4.14
C PHE A 120 -13.07 -4.69 -3.89
N GLY A 121 -12.49 -3.60 -4.42
CA GLY A 121 -13.03 -2.26 -4.28
C GLY A 121 -12.69 -1.57 -2.96
N PHE A 122 -13.17 -0.34 -2.81
CA PHE A 122 -12.77 0.55 -1.72
C PHE A 122 -13.40 0.19 -0.37
N GLU A 123 -14.63 -0.34 -0.37
CA GLU A 123 -15.34 -0.76 0.84
C GLU A 123 -14.55 -1.83 1.61
N GLU A 124 -13.85 -2.70 0.87
CA GLU A 124 -12.99 -3.73 1.45
C GLU A 124 -11.77 -3.10 2.15
N ILE A 125 -11.18 -2.05 1.57
CA ILE A 125 -10.06 -1.31 2.19
C ILE A 125 -10.50 -0.71 3.53
N VAL A 126 -11.66 -0.04 3.55
CA VAL A 126 -12.22 0.56 4.78
C VAL A 126 -12.41 -0.49 5.87
N ARG A 127 -12.88 -1.69 5.51
CA ARG A 127 -13.06 -2.81 6.45
C ARG A 127 -11.73 -3.28 7.05
N LEU A 128 -10.63 -3.21 6.29
CA LEU A 128 -9.32 -3.70 6.67
C LEU A 128 -8.44 -2.67 7.41
N VAL A 129 -8.78 -1.37 7.39
CA VAL A 129 -8.06 -0.32 8.13
C VAL A 129 -7.73 -0.69 9.59
N PRO A 130 -8.63 -1.32 10.39
CA PRO A 130 -8.30 -1.72 11.75
C PRO A 130 -7.09 -2.66 11.85
N MET A 131 -6.83 -3.50 10.83
CA MET A 131 -5.71 -4.45 10.84
C MET A 131 -4.34 -3.77 10.80
N ILE A 132 -4.25 -2.56 10.24
CA ILE A 132 -3.00 -1.80 10.23
C ILE A 132 -2.94 -0.77 11.35
N LYS A 133 -4.09 -0.24 11.80
CA LYS A 133 -4.12 0.81 12.82
C LYS A 133 -3.65 0.37 14.22
N TYR A 134 -3.88 -0.90 14.57
CA TYR A 134 -3.69 -1.40 15.95
C TYR A 134 -2.46 -2.29 16.15
N LEU A 135 -1.54 -2.32 15.18
CA LEU A 135 -0.21 -2.93 15.28
C LEU A 135 0.84 -1.87 15.62
#